data_AF-A0A3M6WRZ7-F1
#
_entry.id   AF-A0A3M6WRZ7-F1
#
_cell.length_a   1.000
_cell.length_b   1.000
_cell.length_c   1.000
_cell.angle_alpha   90.00
_cell.angle_beta   90.00
_cell.angle_gamma   90.00
#
_symmetry.space_group_name_H-M   'P 1'
#
loop_
_entity.id
_entity.type
_entity.pdbx_description
1 polymer ?
#
loop_
_entity_poly.entity_id
_entity_poly.type
_entity_poly.pdbx_seq_one_letter_code
_entity_poly.pdbx_strand_id
1 'polypeptide(L)'
;MKDPQTSHDRPSEPKAFPQNTFLGLPQELRDEISAYLVLKPRDTVVTMLSNYDCHRSEVSAAQPALARVNRQLRKEILPRFYGGNHFLAEVSDPEDLATAKRWLDAIGDENAGCLCRLILCGWTRVPFGHMISRRWVKVGLDLQRGSLELEPSKTGDEQQQHPYVSKSIEGLRRSFERLAGGASGGATQRCRFTVATLQYLLDGFHGLCVAY
;
A
#
# COMPACT_ATOMS: atom_id res chain seq x y z
N MET A 1 -68.46 -21.82 29.19
CA MET A 1 -67.23 -21.51 29.96
C MET A 1 -66.05 -21.88 29.05
N LYS A 2 -65.45 -20.84 28.43
CA LYS A 2 -64.21 -20.74 27.63
C LYS A 2 -63.79 -21.86 26.65
N ASP A 3 -63.84 -21.48 25.37
CA ASP A 3 -63.16 -22.08 24.21
C ASP A 3 -61.62 -22.10 24.32
N PRO A 4 -60.92 -22.96 23.55
CA PRO A 4 -59.47 -23.14 23.62
C PRO A 4 -58.72 -22.09 22.77
N GLN A 5 -57.72 -21.44 23.36
CA GLN A 5 -56.77 -20.57 22.65
C GLN A 5 -55.70 -21.40 21.93
N THR A 6 -55.86 -21.56 20.62
CA THR A 6 -54.78 -21.89 19.68
C THR A 6 -53.87 -20.68 19.52
N SER A 7 -52.67 -20.73 20.08
CA SER A 7 -51.61 -19.77 19.84
C SER A 7 -50.98 -20.02 18.47
N HIS A 8 -51.31 -19.16 17.50
CA HIS A 8 -50.62 -19.10 16.22
C HIS A 8 -49.18 -18.61 16.42
N ASP A 9 -48.21 -19.50 16.24
CA ASP A 9 -46.84 -19.14 15.88
C ASP A 9 -46.88 -18.38 14.54
N ARG A 10 -46.66 -17.06 14.59
CA ARG A 10 -46.37 -16.27 13.38
C ARG A 10 -44.91 -16.49 13.02
N PRO A 11 -44.59 -16.93 11.79
CA PRO A 11 -43.22 -16.95 11.33
C PRO A 11 -42.69 -15.51 11.33
N SER A 12 -41.59 -15.28 12.04
CA SER A 12 -40.91 -14.00 12.08
C SER A 12 -40.50 -13.59 10.67
N GLU A 13 -41.16 -12.58 10.12
CA GLU A 13 -40.72 -11.94 8.87
C GLU A 13 -39.25 -11.52 9.00
N PRO A 14 -38.40 -11.80 7.99
CA PRO A 14 -37.04 -11.32 7.99
C PRO A 14 -37.08 -9.79 8.05
N LYS A 15 -36.48 -9.21 9.09
CA LYS A 15 -36.34 -7.76 9.27
C LYS A 15 -35.80 -7.16 7.97
N ALA A 16 -36.68 -6.50 7.22
CA ALA A 16 -36.30 -5.75 6.03
C ALA A 16 -35.25 -4.71 6.43
N PHE A 17 -34.07 -4.78 5.82
CA PHE A 17 -33.06 -3.76 6.01
C PHE A 17 -33.64 -2.40 5.58
N PRO A 18 -33.42 -1.32 6.34
CA PRO A 18 -33.92 0.01 5.97
C PRO A 18 -33.36 0.40 4.60
N GLN A 19 -34.26 0.51 3.61
CA GLN A 19 -33.96 0.73 2.20
C GLN A 19 -33.26 2.08 1.92
N ASN A 20 -33.24 2.99 2.90
CA ASN A 20 -32.65 4.33 2.78
C ASN A 20 -31.27 4.43 3.45
N THR A 21 -30.56 3.32 3.64
CA THR A 21 -29.20 3.32 4.21
C THR A 21 -28.17 3.01 3.15
N PHE A 22 -26.93 3.47 3.35
CA PHE A 22 -25.83 3.16 2.43
C PHE A 22 -25.67 1.64 2.21
N LEU A 23 -25.88 0.83 3.25
CA LEU A 23 -25.85 -0.63 3.17
C LEU A 23 -27.08 -1.24 2.47
N GLY A 24 -28.16 -0.49 2.32
CA GLY A 24 -29.35 -0.88 1.55
C GLY A 24 -29.18 -0.71 0.04
N LEU A 25 -28.15 0.01 -0.41
CA LEU A 25 -27.81 0.13 -1.84
C LEU A 25 -27.24 -1.19 -2.37
N PRO A 26 -27.43 -1.55 -3.66
CA PRO A 26 -26.68 -2.61 -4.33
C PRO A 26 -25.17 -2.42 -4.20
N GLN A 27 -24.41 -3.52 -4.24
CA GLN A 27 -22.97 -3.48 -4.03
C GLN A 27 -22.26 -2.61 -5.08
N GLU A 28 -22.73 -2.63 -6.33
CA GLU A 28 -22.19 -1.88 -7.45
C GLU A 28 -22.23 -0.38 -7.19
N LEU A 29 -23.34 0.13 -6.62
CA LEU A 29 -23.47 1.55 -6.28
C LEU A 29 -22.60 1.91 -5.07
N ARG A 30 -22.52 1.05 -4.06
CA ARG A 30 -21.60 1.26 -2.93
C ARG A 30 -20.15 1.31 -3.40
N ASP A 31 -19.83 0.46 -4.36
CA ASP A 31 -18.51 0.33 -4.96
C ASP A 31 -18.11 1.57 -5.76
N GLU A 32 -19.01 2.13 -6.58
CA GLU A 32 -18.79 3.40 -7.27
C GLU A 32 -18.63 4.56 -6.29
N ILE A 33 -19.53 4.71 -5.32
CA ILE A 33 -19.45 5.78 -4.31
C ILE A 33 -18.13 5.66 -3.53
N SER A 34 -17.76 4.45 -3.13
CA SER A 34 -16.51 4.21 -2.39
C SER A 34 -15.28 4.53 -3.24
N ALA A 35 -15.31 4.30 -4.55
CA ALA A 35 -14.19 4.63 -5.43
C ALA A 35 -13.83 6.13 -5.37
N TYR A 36 -14.83 7.01 -5.39
CA TYR A 36 -14.62 8.46 -5.27
C TYR A 36 -14.04 8.91 -3.92
N LEU A 37 -14.32 8.16 -2.85
CA LEU A 37 -13.88 8.51 -1.49
C LEU A 37 -12.48 7.96 -1.18
N VAL A 38 -12.17 6.77 -1.71
CA VAL A 38 -11.05 5.93 -1.28
C VAL A 38 -9.89 5.97 -2.27
N LEU A 39 -10.18 6.09 -3.57
CA LEU A 39 -9.15 6.16 -4.60
C LEU A 39 -8.68 7.59 -4.76
N LYS A 40 -7.36 7.78 -4.78
CA LYS A 40 -6.75 9.06 -5.10
C LYS A 40 -6.44 9.12 -6.59
N PRO A 41 -6.34 10.33 -7.17
CA PRO A 41 -5.85 10.49 -8.54
C PRO A 41 -4.54 9.74 -8.73
N ARG A 42 -4.30 9.18 -9.93
CA ARG A 42 -3.14 8.31 -10.17
C ARG A 42 -1.78 8.98 -9.91
N ASP A 43 -1.74 10.30 -10.03
CA ASP A 43 -0.55 11.12 -9.79
C ASP A 43 -0.35 11.45 -8.30
N THR A 44 -1.34 11.16 -7.46
CA THR A 44 -1.27 11.34 -6.01
C THR A 44 -0.69 10.09 -5.37
N VAL A 45 0.31 10.31 -4.52
CA VAL A 45 0.95 9.25 -3.75
C VAL A 45 0.53 9.39 -2.29
N VAL A 46 0.19 8.25 -1.69
CA VAL A 46 -0.23 8.14 -0.30
C VAL A 46 1.00 7.91 0.57
N THR A 47 1.31 8.85 1.45
CA THR A 47 2.58 8.86 2.20
C THR A 47 2.46 8.13 3.53
N MET A 48 3.50 7.37 3.88
CA MET A 48 3.68 6.76 5.20
C MET A 48 4.43 7.66 6.17
N LEU A 49 4.87 8.85 5.73
CA LEU A 49 5.60 9.80 6.56
C LEU A 49 4.69 10.42 7.63
N SER A 50 5.25 10.64 8.81
CA SER A 50 4.59 11.36 9.90
C SER A 50 4.78 12.89 9.80
N ASN A 51 5.59 13.36 8.85
CA ASN A 51 6.18 14.68 8.89
C ASN A 51 5.28 15.70 8.20
N TYR A 52 5.05 16.84 8.88
CA TYR A 52 4.16 17.92 8.47
C TYR A 52 4.58 18.54 7.11
N ASP A 53 5.85 18.61 6.73
CA ASP A 53 6.26 19.39 5.54
C ASP A 53 5.88 18.83 4.16
N CYS A 54 5.24 17.66 4.06
CA CYS A 54 4.76 17.09 2.80
C CYS A 54 3.36 17.59 2.37
N HIS A 55 2.81 18.59 3.06
CA HIS A 55 1.46 19.15 2.88
C HIS A 55 1.12 19.75 1.51
N ARG A 56 2.06 19.84 0.57
CA ARG A 56 1.73 20.39 -0.75
C ARG A 56 1.02 19.39 -1.68
N SER A 57 1.00 18.09 -1.36
CA SER A 57 0.40 17.07 -2.25
C SER A 57 -0.07 15.76 -1.61
N GLU A 58 0.12 15.52 -0.31
CA GLU A 58 0.11 14.14 0.20
C GLU A 58 -1.10 13.77 1.08
N VAL A 59 -1.69 12.62 0.75
CA VAL A 59 -2.77 11.97 1.51
C VAL A 59 -2.12 10.97 2.46
N SER A 60 -2.49 10.99 3.74
CA SER A 60 -1.99 10.02 4.73
C SER A 60 -2.33 8.57 4.37
N ALA A 61 -1.40 7.64 4.64
CA ALA A 61 -1.60 6.19 4.54
C ALA A 61 -2.56 5.58 5.58
N ALA A 62 -3.25 6.42 6.36
CA ALA A 62 -4.30 5.98 7.27
C ALA A 62 -5.47 5.34 6.51
N GLN A 63 -6.00 4.23 7.06
CA GLN A 63 -7.19 3.59 6.51
C GLN A 63 -8.36 4.59 6.45
N PRO A 64 -9.14 4.60 5.36
CA PRO A 64 -10.26 5.53 5.18
C PRO A 64 -11.28 5.36 6.31
N ALA A 65 -11.88 6.46 6.74
CA ALA A 65 -12.84 6.46 7.84
C ALA A 65 -14.00 5.46 7.61
N LEU A 66 -14.42 5.30 6.35
CA LEU A 66 -15.48 4.37 5.95
C LEU A 66 -15.12 2.89 6.23
N ALA A 67 -13.84 2.53 6.29
CA ALA A 67 -13.40 1.18 6.67
C ALA A 67 -13.43 0.93 8.20
N ARG A 68 -13.77 1.93 9.01
CA ARG A 68 -13.84 1.85 10.48
C ARG A 68 -15.26 1.73 11.01
N VAL A 69 -16.28 2.07 10.20
CA VAL A 69 -17.66 2.15 10.68
C VAL A 69 -18.38 0.80 10.68
N ASN A 70 -18.03 -0.11 9.78
CA ASN A 70 -18.73 -1.39 9.61
C ASN A 70 -17.81 -2.48 9.07
N ARG A 71 -17.98 -3.73 9.54
CA ARG A 71 -17.15 -4.88 9.13
C ARG A 71 -17.33 -5.28 7.66
N GLN A 72 -18.54 -5.17 7.12
CA GLN A 72 -18.82 -5.40 5.71
C GLN A 72 -18.11 -4.34 4.85
N LEU A 73 -18.30 -3.06 5.17
CA LEU A 73 -17.63 -1.97 4.45
C LEU A 73 -16.11 -2.08 4.53
N ARG A 74 -15.57 -2.49 5.69
CA ARG A 74 -14.14 -2.76 5.83
C ARG A 74 -13.64 -3.79 4.82
N LYS A 75 -14.35 -4.91 4.65
CA LYS A 75 -14.00 -5.96 3.69
C LYS A 75 -14.14 -5.52 2.23
N GLU A 76 -15.13 -4.67 1.94
CA GLU A 76 -15.36 -4.14 0.58
C GLU A 76 -14.32 -3.06 0.20
N ILE A 77 -13.92 -2.21 1.16
CA ILE A 77 -13.14 -1.00 0.91
C ILE A 77 -11.64 -1.22 0.96
N LEU A 78 -11.14 -1.96 1.95
CA LEU A 78 -9.69 -2.09 2.15
C LEU A 78 -8.96 -2.69 0.93
N PRO A 79 -9.46 -3.76 0.28
CA PRO A 79 -8.82 -4.28 -0.93
C PRO A 79 -8.74 -3.24 -2.05
N ARG A 80 -9.77 -2.39 -2.19
CA ARG A 80 -9.79 -1.28 -3.17
C ARG A 80 -8.82 -0.18 -2.80
N PHE A 81 -8.75 0.18 -1.52
CA PHE A 81 -7.80 1.19 -1.02
C PHE A 81 -6.36 0.77 -1.28
N TYR A 82 -5.97 -0.44 -0.89
CA TYR A 82 -4.60 -0.91 -1.04
C TYR A 82 -4.25 -1.26 -2.49
N GLY A 83 -5.21 -1.80 -3.25
CA GLY A 83 -5.00 -2.19 -4.65
C GLY A 83 -5.15 -1.05 -5.66
N GLY A 84 -5.78 0.06 -5.29
CA GLY A 84 -6.06 1.18 -6.18
C GLY A 84 -5.23 2.44 -5.90
N ASN A 85 -4.47 2.50 -4.81
CA ASN A 85 -3.60 3.63 -4.48
C ASN A 85 -2.12 3.26 -4.58
N HIS A 86 -1.29 4.28 -4.80
CA HIS A 86 0.17 4.18 -4.75
C HIS A 86 0.66 4.65 -3.38
N PHE A 87 1.44 3.83 -2.69
CA PHE A 87 1.97 4.17 -1.37
C PHE A 87 3.44 4.54 -1.46
N LEU A 88 3.89 5.53 -0.69
CA LEU A 88 5.29 5.93 -0.60
C LEU A 88 5.80 5.80 0.83
N ALA A 89 6.94 5.13 0.94
CA ALA A 89 7.74 5.05 2.15
C ALA A 89 9.07 5.74 1.88
N GLU A 90 9.32 6.84 2.58
CA GLU A 90 10.69 7.29 2.78
C GLU A 90 11.33 6.42 3.85
N VAL A 91 12.54 5.94 3.59
CA VAL A 91 13.25 5.04 4.51
C VAL A 91 14.73 5.42 4.62
N SER A 92 15.03 6.72 4.46
CA SER A 92 16.37 7.27 4.66
C SER A 92 16.85 7.01 6.09
N ASP A 93 16.00 7.36 7.07
CA ASP A 93 16.32 7.34 8.48
C ASP A 93 15.70 6.12 9.19
N PRO A 94 16.33 5.61 10.26
CA PRO A 94 15.82 4.44 10.99
C PRO A 94 14.40 4.64 11.56
N GLU A 95 14.03 5.87 11.92
CA GLU A 95 12.69 6.19 12.44
C GLU A 95 11.61 6.09 11.36
N ASP A 96 11.91 6.54 10.14
CA ASP A 96 10.99 6.42 9.01
C ASP A 96 10.84 4.96 8.57
N LEU A 97 11.94 4.20 8.55
CA LEU A 97 11.91 2.76 8.34
C LEU A 97 11.01 2.07 9.39
N ALA A 98 11.19 2.38 10.66
CA ALA A 98 10.37 1.82 11.74
C ALA A 98 8.89 2.20 11.60
N THR A 99 8.60 3.39 11.07
CA THR A 99 7.22 3.86 10.81
C THR A 99 6.60 3.09 9.65
N ALA A 100 7.31 2.91 8.54
CA ALA A 100 6.87 2.10 7.40
C ALA A 100 6.64 0.63 7.80
N LYS A 101 7.53 0.05 8.62
CA LYS A 101 7.38 -1.31 9.15
C LYS A 101 6.14 -1.46 10.02
N ARG A 102 5.95 -0.55 10.99
CA ARG A 102 4.76 -0.51 11.85
C ARG A 102 3.47 -0.37 11.04
N TRP A 103 3.49 0.40 9.95
CA TRP A 103 2.35 0.50 9.05
C TRP A 103 2.07 -0.83 8.36
N LEU A 104 3.09 -1.53 7.83
CA LEU A 104 2.91 -2.86 7.24
C LEU A 104 2.34 -3.87 8.24
N ASP A 105 2.84 -3.89 9.47
CA ASP A 105 2.32 -4.73 10.55
C ASP A 105 0.84 -4.42 10.85
N ALA A 106 0.48 -3.15 10.88
CA ALA A 106 -0.88 -2.70 11.18
C ALA A 106 -1.91 -3.08 10.10
N ILE A 107 -1.50 -3.15 8.83
CA ILE A 107 -2.41 -3.56 7.75
C ILE A 107 -2.53 -5.09 7.66
N GLY A 108 -1.47 -5.83 8.01
CA GLY A 108 -1.44 -7.30 7.97
C GLY A 108 -1.40 -7.89 6.56
N ASP A 109 -1.16 -9.21 6.48
CA ASP A 109 -0.91 -9.92 5.21
C ASP A 109 -2.08 -9.87 4.22
N GLU A 110 -3.32 -9.88 4.71
CA GLU A 110 -4.51 -9.80 3.86
C GLU A 110 -4.50 -8.52 3.01
N ASN A 111 -4.18 -7.38 3.65
CA ASN A 111 -4.14 -6.08 3.00
C ASN A 111 -2.82 -5.86 2.25
N ALA A 112 -1.70 -6.37 2.79
CA ALA A 112 -0.40 -6.34 2.11
C ALA A 112 -0.47 -7.05 0.75
N GLY A 113 -1.17 -8.19 0.69
CA GLY A 113 -1.42 -8.92 -0.55
C GLY A 113 -2.35 -8.20 -1.54
N CYS A 114 -3.02 -7.12 -1.12
CA CYS A 114 -3.79 -6.25 -2.01
C CYS A 114 -2.97 -5.08 -2.56
N LEU A 115 -1.78 -4.78 -2.01
CA LEU A 115 -0.99 -3.64 -2.46
C LEU A 115 -0.61 -3.76 -3.93
N CYS A 116 -0.79 -2.67 -4.68
CA CYS A 116 -0.46 -2.63 -6.09
C CYS A 116 0.91 -2.02 -6.35
N ARG A 117 1.15 -0.81 -5.83
CA ARG A 117 2.40 -0.09 -6.02
C ARG A 117 2.92 0.45 -4.69
N LEU A 118 4.17 0.12 -4.39
CA LEU A 118 4.91 0.65 -3.25
C LEU A 118 6.14 1.38 -3.76
N ILE A 119 6.26 2.66 -3.45
CA ILE A 119 7.36 3.52 -3.83
C ILE A 119 8.27 3.66 -2.62
N LEU A 120 9.55 3.36 -2.81
CA LEU A 120 10.59 3.56 -1.80
C LEU A 120 11.44 4.75 -2.21
N CYS A 121 11.71 5.65 -1.27
CA CYS A 121 12.64 6.74 -1.51
C CYS A 121 13.55 7.01 -0.32
N GLY A 122 14.67 7.64 -0.61
CA GLY A 122 15.55 8.14 0.42
C GLY A 122 16.89 8.64 -0.12
N TRP A 123 17.68 9.19 0.79
CA TRP A 123 19.04 9.63 0.52
C TRP A 123 20.01 8.46 0.57
N THR A 124 20.79 8.25 -0.48
CA THR A 124 21.95 7.35 -0.49
C THR A 124 23.25 8.15 -0.47
N ARG A 125 24.28 7.58 0.14
CA ARG A 125 25.63 8.15 0.18
C ARG A 125 26.46 7.51 -0.93
N VAL A 126 27.09 8.34 -1.74
CA VAL A 126 27.86 7.89 -2.90
C VAL A 126 29.28 8.42 -2.78
N PRO A 127 30.30 7.55 -2.85
CA PRO A 127 31.68 7.99 -2.84
C PRO A 127 32.01 8.73 -4.14
N PHE A 128 32.69 9.86 -4.02
CA PHE A 128 33.20 10.68 -5.12
C PHE A 128 34.66 11.03 -4.83
N GLY A 129 35.58 10.14 -5.25
CA GLY A 129 36.98 10.22 -4.85
C GLY A 129 37.14 10.07 -3.34
N HIS A 130 37.66 11.10 -2.67
CA HIS A 130 37.78 11.17 -1.20
C HIS A 130 36.57 11.82 -0.52
N MET A 131 35.56 12.26 -1.28
CA MET A 131 34.36 12.93 -0.76
C MET A 131 33.15 11.99 -0.77
N ILE A 132 32.13 12.30 0.04
CA ILE A 132 30.83 11.61 0.03
C ILE A 132 29.77 12.61 -0.43
N SER A 133 29.02 12.28 -1.47
CA SER A 133 27.87 13.05 -1.94
C SER A 133 26.56 12.33 -1.57
N ARG A 134 25.52 13.09 -1.22
CA ARG A 134 24.18 12.54 -1.00
C ARG A 134 23.39 12.61 -2.31
N ARG A 135 22.77 11.51 -2.69
CA ARG A 135 21.89 11.42 -3.86
C ARG A 135 20.51 10.95 -3.43
N TRP A 136 19.47 11.58 -3.95
CA TRP A 136 18.11 11.13 -3.73
C TRP A 136 17.78 9.99 -4.69
N VAL A 137 17.26 8.89 -4.17
CA VAL A 137 16.86 7.72 -4.96
C VAL A 137 15.39 7.45 -4.72
N LYS A 138 14.67 7.14 -5.80
CA LYS A 138 13.26 6.75 -5.78
C LYS A 138 13.05 5.53 -6.66
N VAL A 139 12.41 4.51 -6.11
CA VAL A 139 12.18 3.22 -6.77
C VAL A 139 10.72 2.85 -6.60
N GLY A 140 10.05 2.49 -7.70
CA GLY A 140 8.69 1.97 -7.71
C GLY A 140 8.68 0.45 -7.79
N LEU A 141 8.02 -0.20 -6.83
CA LEU A 141 7.74 -1.62 -6.84
C LEU A 141 6.32 -1.85 -7.37
N ASP A 142 6.19 -2.50 -8.51
CA ASP A 142 4.92 -3.04 -8.99
C ASP A 142 4.72 -4.42 -8.37
N LEU A 143 3.92 -4.46 -7.30
CA LEU A 143 3.66 -5.65 -6.51
C LEU A 143 2.68 -6.60 -7.21
N GLN A 144 1.98 -6.18 -8.27
CA GLN A 144 1.12 -7.08 -9.05
C GLN A 144 1.93 -7.83 -10.11
N ARG A 145 2.82 -7.10 -10.81
CA ARG A 145 3.63 -7.62 -11.91
C ARG A 145 4.96 -8.20 -11.46
N GLY A 146 5.40 -7.87 -10.24
CA GLY A 146 6.70 -8.31 -9.74
C GLY A 146 7.88 -7.58 -10.41
N SER A 147 7.66 -6.36 -10.91
CA SER A 147 8.70 -5.53 -11.54
C SER A 147 9.11 -4.34 -10.67
N LEU A 148 10.40 -3.99 -10.74
CA LEU A 148 10.97 -2.83 -10.06
C LEU A 148 11.43 -1.80 -11.10
N GLU A 149 10.97 -0.56 -10.94
CA GLU A 149 11.27 0.57 -11.83
C GLU A 149 11.96 1.70 -11.07
N LEU A 150 12.86 2.39 -11.75
CA LEU A 150 13.48 3.61 -11.23
C LEU A 150 12.58 4.79 -11.57
N GLU A 151 12.20 5.55 -10.55
CA GLU A 151 11.38 6.74 -10.73
C GLU A 151 12.29 7.95 -10.97
N PRO A 152 12.03 8.76 -12.02
CA PRO A 152 12.79 9.97 -12.24
C PRO A 152 12.60 10.91 -11.04
N SER A 153 13.72 11.43 -10.52
CA SER A 153 13.68 12.42 -9.46
C SER A 153 13.33 13.78 -10.06
N LYS A 154 12.35 14.49 -9.47
CA LYS A 154 11.98 15.86 -9.90
C LYS A 154 13.04 16.91 -9.53
N THR A 155 13.97 16.59 -8.64
CA THR A 155 15.16 17.42 -8.41
C THR A 155 16.03 17.31 -9.64
N GLY A 156 16.22 18.42 -10.36
CA GLY A 156 16.85 18.54 -11.69
C GLY A 156 18.32 18.09 -11.81
N ASP A 157 18.79 17.20 -10.93
CA ASP A 157 20.01 16.42 -11.07
C ASP A 157 19.75 15.20 -11.99
N GLU A 158 19.26 15.44 -13.22
CA GLU A 158 19.07 14.40 -14.24
C GLU A 158 20.39 13.86 -14.83
N GLN A 159 21.55 14.31 -14.32
CA GLN A 159 22.83 14.00 -14.93
C GLN A 159 23.54 12.88 -14.17
N GLN A 160 23.34 11.68 -14.71
CA GLN A 160 24.10 10.45 -14.49
C GLN A 160 23.91 9.80 -13.12
N GLN A 161 23.03 8.79 -13.06
CA GLN A 161 22.98 7.83 -11.96
C GLN A 161 24.38 7.24 -11.75
N HIS A 162 24.89 7.37 -10.54
CA HIS A 162 26.22 6.89 -10.21
C HIS A 162 26.30 5.36 -10.33
N PRO A 163 27.36 4.77 -10.92
CA PRO A 163 27.47 3.33 -11.15
C PRO A 163 27.22 2.46 -9.92
N TYR A 164 27.64 2.95 -8.74
CA TYR A 164 27.37 2.29 -7.46
C TYR A 164 25.87 2.16 -7.16
N VAL A 165 25.11 3.26 -7.32
CA VAL A 165 23.68 3.30 -7.08
C VAL A 165 22.95 2.38 -8.06
N SER A 166 23.33 2.42 -9.34
CA SER A 166 22.77 1.52 -10.36
C SER A 166 23.01 0.05 -10.04
N LYS A 167 24.22 -0.32 -9.59
CA LYS A 167 24.55 -1.71 -9.21
C LYS A 167 23.73 -2.19 -8.01
N SER A 168 23.58 -1.35 -6.98
CA SER A 168 22.81 -1.72 -5.79
C SER A 168 21.30 -1.82 -6.08
N ILE A 169 20.76 -0.91 -6.90
CA ILE A 169 19.37 -0.99 -7.35
C ILE A 169 19.13 -2.24 -8.19
N GLU A 170 20.08 -2.62 -9.04
CA GLU A 170 20.02 -3.86 -9.80
C GLU A 170 20.04 -5.11 -8.88
N GLY A 171 20.83 -5.08 -7.79
CA GLY A 171 20.79 -6.11 -6.76
C GLY A 171 19.44 -6.19 -6.04
N LEU A 172 18.84 -5.04 -5.74
CA LEU A 172 17.49 -4.95 -5.16
C LEU A 172 16.43 -5.49 -6.15
N ARG A 173 16.53 -5.12 -7.43
CA ARG A 173 15.65 -5.60 -8.52
C ARG A 173 15.67 -7.12 -8.61
N ARG A 174 16.85 -7.74 -8.70
CA ARG A 174 16.96 -9.21 -8.75
C ARG A 174 16.42 -9.88 -7.50
N SER A 175 16.55 -9.25 -6.33
CA SER A 175 16.00 -9.78 -5.09
C SER A 175 14.47 -9.70 -5.10
N PHE A 176 13.92 -8.58 -5.58
CA PHE A 176 12.48 -8.40 -5.75
C PHE A 176 11.88 -9.39 -6.76
N GLU A 177 12.47 -9.53 -7.94
CA GLU A 177 12.00 -10.45 -8.99
C GLU A 177 12.05 -11.92 -8.53
N ARG A 178 13.07 -12.31 -7.74
CA ARG A 178 13.13 -13.64 -7.12
C ARG A 178 11.97 -13.87 -6.14
N LEU A 179 11.66 -12.88 -5.31
CA LEU A 179 10.54 -12.94 -4.37
C LEU A 179 9.20 -12.99 -5.12
N ALA A 180 9.06 -12.22 -6.20
CA ALA A 180 7.88 -12.24 -7.07
C ALA A 180 7.71 -13.59 -7.78
N GLY A 181 8.78 -14.18 -8.31
CA GLY A 181 8.76 -15.48 -8.98
C GLY A 181 8.39 -16.63 -8.05
N GLY A 182 8.79 -16.57 -6.77
CA GLY A 182 8.34 -17.52 -5.75
C GLY A 182 6.88 -17.32 -5.31
N ALA A 183 6.33 -16.13 -5.51
CA ALA A 183 4.95 -15.77 -5.14
C ALA A 183 3.92 -15.98 -6.27
N SER A 184 4.36 -16.31 -7.48
CA SER A 184 3.50 -16.51 -8.66
C SER A 184 3.19 -17.98 -8.87
N GLY A 185 1.96 -18.39 -8.55
CA GLY A 185 1.38 -19.67 -8.94
C GLY A 185 0.95 -19.65 -10.41
N GLY A 186 1.89 -19.61 -11.35
CA GLY A 186 1.61 -19.69 -12.79
C GLY A 186 1.24 -18.37 -13.49
N ALA A 187 1.20 -18.44 -14.83
CA ALA A 187 1.34 -17.31 -15.77
C ALA A 187 0.28 -16.18 -15.71
N THR A 188 -0.77 -16.31 -14.89
CA THR A 188 -1.85 -15.32 -14.74
C THR A 188 -2.10 -14.91 -13.28
N GLN A 189 -1.31 -15.42 -12.33
CA GLN A 189 -1.53 -15.14 -10.91
C GLN A 189 -0.75 -13.90 -10.47
N ARG A 190 -1.49 -12.90 -9.95
CA ARG A 190 -0.91 -11.72 -9.30
C ARG A 190 0.06 -12.15 -8.19
N CYS A 191 1.21 -11.50 -8.14
CA CYS A 191 2.15 -11.71 -7.04
C CYS A 191 1.47 -11.29 -5.73
N ARG A 192 1.58 -12.13 -4.71
CA ARG A 192 1.09 -11.82 -3.36
C ARG A 192 2.27 -11.68 -2.43
N PHE A 193 2.49 -10.45 -1.97
CA PHE A 193 3.54 -10.14 -1.02
C PHE A 193 2.99 -10.19 0.40
N THR A 194 3.75 -10.80 1.30
CA THR A 194 3.48 -10.78 2.75
C THR A 194 4.12 -9.55 3.38
N VAL A 195 3.68 -9.20 4.58
CA VAL A 195 4.30 -8.17 5.43
C VAL A 195 5.79 -8.45 5.58
N ALA A 196 6.17 -9.70 5.90
CA ALA A 196 7.57 -10.08 6.07
C ALA A 196 8.39 -9.85 4.80
N THR A 197 7.85 -10.17 3.62
CA THR A 197 8.52 -9.93 2.35
C THR A 197 8.71 -8.45 2.06
N LEU A 198 7.69 -7.63 2.33
CA LEU A 198 7.77 -6.18 2.14
C LEU A 198 8.74 -5.54 3.11
N GLN A 199 8.76 -5.97 4.38
CA GLN A 199 9.72 -5.49 5.37
C GLN A 199 11.17 -5.82 4.97
N TYR A 200 11.42 -7.03 4.42
CA TYR A 200 12.73 -7.38 3.87
C TYR A 200 13.17 -6.45 2.74
N LEU A 201 12.24 -6.02 1.87
CA LEU A 201 12.53 -5.05 0.81
C LEU A 201 12.81 -3.65 1.38
N LEU A 202 12.07 -3.22 2.41
CA LEU A 202 12.34 -1.97 3.12
C LEU A 202 13.75 -1.98 3.73
N ASP A 203 14.15 -3.08 4.37
CA ASP A 203 15.49 -3.25 4.94
C ASP A 203 16.57 -3.24 3.86
N GLY A 204 16.33 -3.92 2.73
CA GLY A 204 17.26 -3.92 1.59
C GLY A 204 17.48 -2.52 1.01
N PHE A 205 16.41 -1.74 0.86
CA PHE A 205 16.52 -0.36 0.38
C PHE A 205 17.14 0.57 1.44
N HIS A 206 16.77 0.44 2.71
CA HIS A 206 17.42 1.21 3.79
C HIS A 206 18.92 0.91 3.89
N GLY A 207 19.31 -0.35 3.69
CA GLY A 207 20.72 -0.75 3.57
C GLY A 207 21.45 0.03 2.48
N LEU A 208 20.81 0.27 1.32
CA LEU A 208 21.36 1.15 0.26
C LEU A 208 21.48 2.62 0.70
N CYS A 209 20.57 3.11 1.53
CA CYS A 209 20.63 4.47 2.07
C CYS A 209 21.80 4.66 3.04
N VAL A 210 22.15 3.62 3.81
CA VAL A 210 23.14 3.70 4.89
C VAL A 210 24.53 3.16 4.49
N ALA A 211 24.62 2.28 3.49
CA ALA A 211 25.87 1.63 3.08
C ALA A 211 26.97 2.59 2.60
N TYR A 212 28.23 2.24 2.92
CA TYR A 212 29.47 2.87 2.50
C TYR A 212 30.40 1.84 1.88
#